data_AF-A8SZA4-F1
#
_entry.id   AF-A8SZA4-F1
#
_cell.length_a   1.000
_cell.length_b   1.000
_cell.length_c   1.000
_cell.angle_alpha   90.00
_cell.angle_beta   90.00
_cell.angle_gamma   90.00
#
_symmetry.space_group_name_H-M   'P 1'
#
loop_
_entity.id
_entity.type
_entity.pdbx_description
1 polymer ?
#
loop_
_entity_poly.entity_id
_entity_poly.type
_entity_poly.pdbx_seq_one_letter_code
_entity_poly.pdbx_strand_id
1 'polypeptide(L)' 'RKEGKVEGKTLIEALDAILPPSRPTDKPLRLPLQDVYKIGGIGTVPVGRVETGILKPGMVVVFAPTA' A
#
# COMPACT_ATOMS: atom_id res chain seq x y z
N ARG A 1 -36.05 -21.64 14.43
CA ARG A 1 -34.79 -21.15 13.83
C ARG A 1 -34.43 -22.15 12.75
N LYS A 2 -34.32 -21.76 11.48
CA LYS A 2 -33.93 -22.71 10.41
C LYS A 2 -32.44 -23.00 10.58
N GLU A 3 -32.12 -24.14 11.19
CA GLU A 3 -30.79 -24.75 11.16
C GLU A 3 -30.58 -25.38 9.78
N GLY A 4 -30.40 -24.54 8.76
CA GLY A 4 -29.85 -24.97 7.49
C GLY A 4 -28.33 -25.05 7.63
N LYS A 5 -27.74 -26.17 7.19
CA LYS A 5 -26.28 -26.33 7.09
C LYS A 5 -25.71 -25.16 6.29
N VAL A 6 -24.86 -24.34 6.91
CA VAL A 6 -24.21 -23.20 6.24
C VAL A 6 -22.99 -23.75 5.51
N GLU A 7 -23.06 -23.76 4.18
CA GLU A 7 -21.91 -24.09 3.33
C GLU A 7 -21.26 -22.79 2.85
N GLY A 8 -19.96 -22.64 3.11
CA GLY A 8 -19.22 -21.42 2.79
C GLY A 8 -17.81 -21.46 3.36
N LYS A 9 -16.96 -20.55 2.88
CA LYS A 9 -15.62 -20.36 3.43
C LYS A 9 -15.69 -19.57 4.73
N THR A 10 -14.87 -19.92 5.70
CA THR A 10 -14.64 -19.06 6.86
C THR A 10 -14.00 -17.73 6.41
N LEU A 11 -14.07 -16.70 7.24
CA LEU A 11 -13.44 -15.40 6.91
C LEU A 11 -11.95 -15.56 6.58
N ILE A 12 -11.24 -16.41 7.33
CA ILE A 12 -9.81 -16.65 7.13
C ILE A 12 -9.57 -17.41 5.81
N GLU A 13 -10.35 -18.46 5.52
CA GLU A 13 -10.27 -19.18 4.24
C GLU A 13 -10.59 -18.29 3.04
N ALA A 14 -11.49 -17.32 3.20
CA ALA A 14 -11.80 -16.36 2.14
C ALA A 14 -10.64 -15.39 1.90
N LEU A 15 -9.99 -14.90 2.96
CA LEU A 15 -8.82 -14.02 2.86
C LEU A 15 -7.61 -14.75 2.27
N ASP A 16 -7.33 -15.98 2.72
CA ASP A 16 -6.22 -16.81 2.23
C ASP A 16 -6.40 -17.23 0.76
N ALA A 17 -7.64 -17.28 0.30
CA ALA A 17 -7.96 -17.57 -1.11
C ALA A 17 -7.70 -16.39 -2.06
N ILE A 18 -7.37 -15.20 -1.56
CA ILE A 18 -7.09 -14.03 -2.41
C ILE A 18 -5.67 -14.16 -2.99
N LEU A 19 -5.58 -14.20 -4.32
CA LEU A 19 -4.29 -14.16 -5.01
C LEU A 19 -3.68 -12.75 -4.92
N PRO A 20 -2.42 -12.60 -4.49
CA PRO A 20 -1.77 -11.29 -4.45
C PRO A 20 -1.67 -10.65 -5.85
N PRO A 21 -1.89 -9.33 -6.00
CA PRO A 21 -1.73 -8.66 -7.27
C PRO A 21 -0.25 -8.57 -7.68
N SER A 22 0.00 -8.53 -8.99
CA SER A 22 1.34 -8.25 -9.52
C SER A 22 1.79 -6.84 -9.16
N ARG A 23 3.05 -6.68 -8.75
CA ARG A 23 3.64 -5.39 -8.40
C ARG A 23 4.52 -4.91 -9.55
N PRO A 24 4.22 -3.77 -10.19
CA PRO A 24 4.99 -3.25 -11.31
C PRO A 24 6.28 -2.55 -10.83
N THR A 25 7.31 -3.34 -10.54
CA THR A 25 8.62 -2.86 -10.04
C THR A 25 9.55 -2.36 -11.14
N ASP A 26 9.26 -2.72 -12.39
CA ASP A 26 9.94 -2.32 -13.62
C ASP A 26 9.57 -0.91 -14.07
N LYS A 27 8.44 -0.38 -13.59
CA LYS A 27 7.97 0.98 -13.89
C LYS A 27 8.67 2.04 -13.02
N PRO A 28 8.71 3.31 -13.47
CA PRO A 28 9.23 4.41 -12.66
C PRO A 28 8.49 4.56 -11.33
N LEU A 29 9.18 5.02 -10.28
CA LEU A 29 8.58 5.22 -8.96
C LEU A 29 7.38 6.18 -9.01
N ARG A 30 6.23 5.73 -8.51
CA ARG A 30 5.08 6.59 -8.17
C ARG A 30 4.55 6.21 -6.79
N LEU A 31 4.54 7.19 -5.90
CA LEU A 31 4.06 7.07 -4.53
C LEU A 31 3.09 8.23 -4.28
N PRO A 32 1.77 8.03 -4.45
CA PRO A 32 0.76 9.02 -4.10
C PRO A 32 0.77 9.26 -2.58
N LEU A 33 0.84 10.52 -2.18
CA LEU A 33 0.80 10.89 -0.77
C LEU A 33 -0.64 10.83 -0.25
N GLN A 34 -0.81 10.08 0.84
CA GLN A 34 -2.04 10.02 1.59
C GLN A 34 -2.05 11.09 2.69
N ASP A 35 -0.94 11.19 3.44
CA ASP A 35 -0.80 12.11 4.56
C ASP A 35 0.66 12.56 4.73
N VAL A 36 0.86 13.64 5.48
CA VAL A 36 2.19 14.16 5.82
C VAL A 36 2.25 14.52 7.30
N TYR A 37 3.22 13.96 8.01
CA TYR A 37 3.46 14.23 9.42
C TYR A 37 4.74 15.05 9.64
N LYS A 38 4.77 15.80 10.74
CA LYS A 38 6.00 16.42 11.26
C LYS A 38 6.36 15.76 12.58
N ILE A 39 7.49 15.06 12.60
CA ILE A 39 7.97 14.34 13.78
C ILE A 39 9.23 15.05 14.29
N GLY A 40 9.21 15.50 15.55
CA GLY A 40 10.36 16.16 16.17
C GLY A 40 11.61 15.29 16.12
N GLY A 41 12.75 15.86 15.72
CA GLY A 41 14.03 15.15 15.60
C GLY A 41 14.20 14.29 14.34
N ILE A 42 13.14 13.99 13.59
CA ILE A 42 13.19 13.24 12.32
C ILE A 42 12.93 14.16 11.12
N GLY A 43 11.97 15.08 11.25
CA GLY A 43 11.57 16.00 10.20
C GLY A 43 10.20 15.67 9.60
N THR A 44 10.02 15.98 8.32
CA THR A 44 8.78 15.75 7.58
C THR A 44 8.71 14.32 7.07
N VAL A 45 7.65 13.60 7.41
CA VAL A 45 7.44 12.20 7.07
C VAL A 45 6.20 12.07 6.16
N PRO A 46 6.37 11.97 4.83
CA PRO A 46 5.28 11.68 3.92
C PRO A 46 4.87 10.20 4.00
N VAL A 47 3.57 9.92 3.92
CA VAL A 47 3.00 8.58 3.97
C VAL A 47 2.16 8.32 2.73
N GLY A 48 2.29 7.12 2.17
CA GLY A 48 1.53 6.70 0.99
C GLY A 48 1.89 5.28 0.57
N ARG A 49 1.14 4.76 -0.40
CA ARG A 49 1.40 3.44 -0.99
C ARG A 49 2.27 3.60 -2.22
N VAL A 50 3.29 2.75 -2.36
CA VAL A 50 4.05 2.65 -3.62
C VAL A 50 3.17 1.92 -4.63
N GLU A 51 2.72 2.65 -5.65
CA GLU A 51 1.89 2.07 -6.73
C GLU A 51 2.76 1.45 -7.82
N THR A 52 3.94 2.03 -8.08
CA THR A 52 4.89 1.54 -9.10
C THR A 52 6.33 1.81 -8.67
N GLY A 53 7.27 1.01 -9.18
CA GLY A 53 8.70 1.15 -8.92
C GLY A 53 9.15 0.69 -7.54
N ILE A 54 10.38 1.07 -7.16
CA ILE A 54 11.04 0.71 -5.90
C ILE A 54 11.57 1.97 -5.23
N LEU A 55 11.38 2.10 -3.92
CA LEU A 55 11.97 3.16 -3.08
C LEU A 55 13.02 2.55 -2.15
N LYS A 56 14.19 3.18 -2.06
CA LYS A 56 15.30 2.79 -1.19
C LYS A 56 15.85 4.02 -0.44
N PRO A 57 16.42 3.84 0.77
CA PRO A 57 17.12 4.93 1.46
C PRO A 57 18.21 5.56 0.59
N GLY A 58 18.36 6.89 0.69
CA GLY A 58 19.37 7.66 -0.05
C GLY A 58 18.98 8.03 -1.49
N MET A 59 17.83 7.59 -2.00
CA MET A 59 17.34 8.03 -3.30
C MET A 59 16.91 9.50 -3.26
N VAL A 60 17.31 10.26 -4.28
CA VAL A 60 16.76 11.60 -4.54
C VAL A 60 15.41 11.43 -5.23
N VAL A 61 14.36 12.03 -4.66
CA VAL A 61 12.99 11.97 -5.18
C VAL A 61 12.45 13.36 -5.44
N VAL A 62 11.43 13.46 -6.29
CA VAL A 62 10.74 14.70 -6.63
C VAL A 62 9.27 14.56 -6.28
N PHE A 63 8.71 15.57 -5.63
CA PHE A 63 7.28 15.65 -5.33
C PHE A 63 6.56 16.41 -6.46
N ALA A 64 5.43 15.88 -6.90
CA ALA A 64 4.57 16.49 -7.90
C ALA A 64 3.13 16.60 -7.37
N PRO A 65 2.33 17.59 -7.82
CA PRO A 65 2.72 18.67 -8.73
C PRO A 65 3.69 19.66 -8.08
N THR A 66 4.63 20.18 -8.87
CA THR A 66 5.45 21.33 -8.45
C THR A 66 4.66 22.59 -8.78
N ALA A 67 4.40 23.42 -7.78
CA ALA A 67 3.89 24.77 -8.00
C ALA A 67 4.93 25.63 -8.73
#